data_AF-A0A7D9EDD5-F1
#
_entry.id   AF-A0A7D9EDD5-F1
#
_cell.length_a   1.000
_cell.length_b   1.000
_cell.length_c   1.000
_cell.angle_alpha   90.00
_cell.angle_beta   90.00
_cell.angle_gamma   90.00
#
_symmetry.space_group_name_H-M   'P 1'
#
loop_
_entity.id
_entity.type
_entity.pdbx_description
1 polymer ?
#
loop_
_entity_poly.entity_id
_entity_poly.type
_entity_poly.pdbx_seq_one_letter_code
_entity_poly.pdbx_strand_id
1 'polypeptide(L)'
;MQHGFIRGKSTTTQLLGVYHEILESVASGNEVDAIYLDFSKAFDKVPHHLLLRKLETLGIRGSLLSWFQSYITDRQQRVVLHGVCSDWLPVTSSVPQ
;
A
#
# COMPACT_ATOMS: atom_id res chain seq x y z
N MET A 1 -10.88 8.10 6.12
CA MET A 1 -11.53 7.36 5.01
C MET A 1 -10.49 7.02 3.92
N GLN A 2 -10.55 5.85 3.26
CA GLN A 2 -9.62 5.53 2.15
C GLN A 2 -10.03 6.21 0.84
N HIS A 3 -9.09 6.90 0.20
CA HIS A 3 -9.28 7.60 -1.09
C HIS A 3 -8.28 7.18 -2.16
N GLY A 4 -7.08 6.73 -1.77
CA GLY A 4 -6.09 6.22 -2.73
C GLY A 4 -6.58 4.97 -3.44
N PHE A 5 -6.37 4.90 -4.76
CA PHE A 5 -6.72 3.74 -5.61
C PHE A 5 -8.21 3.36 -5.62
N ILE A 6 -9.12 4.29 -5.29
CA ILE A 6 -10.57 4.06 -5.34
C ILE A 6 -11.19 4.93 -6.45
N ARG A 7 -11.96 4.30 -7.34
CA ARG A 7 -12.70 4.99 -8.41
C ARG A 7 -13.63 6.05 -7.83
N GLY A 8 -13.62 7.24 -8.42
CA GLY A 8 -14.48 8.36 -8.02
C GLY A 8 -14.04 9.08 -6.74
N LYS A 9 -12.87 8.73 -6.18
CA LYS A 9 -12.26 9.46 -5.07
C LYS A 9 -10.96 10.12 -5.52
N SER A 10 -10.65 11.27 -4.93
CA SER A 10 -9.43 12.04 -5.19
C SER A 10 -8.83 12.56 -3.89
N THR A 11 -7.64 13.14 -3.98
CA THR A 11 -7.03 13.88 -2.87
C THR A 11 -7.90 15.07 -2.46
N THR A 12 -8.56 15.74 -3.41
CA THR A 12 -9.50 16.83 -3.13
C THR A 12 -10.70 16.36 -2.31
N THR A 13 -11.32 15.22 -2.67
CA THR A 13 -12.46 14.72 -1.89
C THR A 13 -12.05 14.24 -0.50
N GLN A 14 -10.80 13.76 -0.35
CA GLN A 14 -10.25 13.39 0.95
C GLN A 14 -10.04 14.61 1.83
N LEU A 15 -9.39 15.65 1.28
CA LEU A 15 -9.13 16.89 1.99
C LEU A 15 -10.42 17.59 2.41
N LEU A 16 -11.41 17.66 1.51
CA LEU A 16 -12.69 18.28 1.81
C LEU A 16 -13.42 17.56 2.95
N GLY A 17 -13.40 16.22 2.97
CA GLY A 17 -14.01 15.43 4.04
C GLY A 17 -13.36 15.68 5.39
N VAL A 18 -12.02 15.62 5.46
CA VAL A 18 -11.29 15.90 6.70
C VAL A 18 -11.51 17.33 7.17
N TYR A 19 -11.46 18.30 6.25
CA TYR A 19 -11.67 19.71 6.59
C TYR A 19 -13.07 19.94 7.16
N HIS A 20 -14.09 19.30 6.59
CA HIS A 20 -15.45 19.36 7.11
C HIS A 20 -15.56 18.79 8.53
N GLU A 21 -14.99 17.61 8.79
CA GLU A 21 -14.96 16.98 10.13
C GLU A 21 -14.26 17.88 11.17
N ILE A 22 -13.13 18.50 10.80
CA ILE A 22 -12.41 19.43 11.68
C ILE A 22 -13.27 20.65 11.99
N LEU A 23 -13.90 21.27 10.98
CA LEU A 23 -14.73 22.45 11.16
C LEU A 23 -15.93 22.19 12.07
N GLU A 24 -16.61 21.05 11.92
CA GLU A 24 -17.75 20.69 12.77
C GLU A 24 -17.33 20.47 14.23
N SER A 25 -16.20 19.80 14.45
CA SER A 25 -15.66 19.58 15.78
C SER A 25 -15.29 20.89 16.47
N VAL A 26 -14.59 21.78 15.76
CA VAL A 26 -14.21 23.11 16.28
C VAL A 26 -15.44 23.98 16.53
N ALA A 27 -16.43 23.97 15.64
CA ALA A 27 -17.69 24.70 15.82
C ALA A 27 -18.47 24.22 17.06
N SER A 28 -18.28 22.96 17.45
CA SER A 28 -18.87 22.38 18.66
C SER A 28 -18.06 22.68 19.94
N GLY A 29 -16.96 23.44 19.82
CA GLY A 29 -16.09 23.78 20.95
C GLY A 29 -15.11 22.67 21.37
N ASN A 30 -14.94 21.63 20.55
CA ASN A 30 -14.00 20.55 20.82
C ASN A 30 -12.59 20.90 20.29
N GLU A 31 -11.57 20.36 20.94
CA GLU A 31 -10.20 20.37 20.43
C GLU A 31 -10.00 19.24 19.42
N VAL A 32 -9.12 19.47 18.44
CA VAL A 32 -8.83 18.53 17.36
C VAL A 32 -7.34 18.36 17.20
N ASP A 33 -6.86 17.12 17.35
CA ASP A 33 -5.50 16.72 17.07
C ASP A 33 -5.42 15.87 15.79
N ALA A 34 -4.37 16.05 15.01
CA ALA A 34 -4.13 15.28 13.79
C ALA A 34 -2.78 14.56 13.86
N ILE A 35 -2.79 13.26 13.56
CA ILE A 35 -1.58 12.44 13.44
C ILE A 35 -1.43 12.03 11.98
N TYR A 36 -0.37 12.51 11.34
CA TYR A 36 -0.01 12.13 9.97
C TYR A 36 1.04 11.02 10.00
N LEU A 37 0.74 9.91 9.35
CA LEU A 37 1.63 8.74 9.25
C LEU A 37 2.00 8.51 7.79
N ASP A 38 3.28 8.20 7.55
CA ASP A 38 3.78 7.80 6.25
C ASP A 38 4.67 6.55 6.37
N PHE A 39 4.57 5.65 5.40
CA PHE A 39 5.34 4.43 5.35
C PHE A 39 6.53 4.58 4.41
N SER A 40 7.75 4.56 4.99
CA SER A 40 8.97 4.50 4.18
C SER A 40 8.95 3.28 3.24
N LYS A 41 9.09 3.52 1.93
CA LYS A 41 9.11 2.48 0.90
C LYS A 41 7.93 1.50 1.01
N ALA A 42 6.71 2.03 1.12
CA ALA A 42 5.50 1.26 1.42
C ALA A 42 5.31 0.00 0.55
N PHE A 43 5.63 0.09 -0.75
CA PHE A 43 5.48 -1.04 -1.67
C PHE A 43 6.66 -2.02 -1.63
N ASP A 44 7.86 -1.58 -1.24
CA ASP A 44 9.05 -2.45 -1.17
C ASP A 44 9.09 -3.26 0.13
N LYS A 45 8.38 -2.81 1.16
CA LYS A 45 8.40 -3.41 2.50
C LYS A 45 7.19 -4.31 2.82
N VAL A 46 6.39 -4.66 1.82
CA VAL A 46 5.22 -5.53 2.01
C VAL A 46 5.67 -6.97 2.29
N PRO A 47 5.36 -7.57 3.46
CA PRO A 47 5.71 -8.96 3.73
C PRO A 47 4.79 -9.90 2.95
N HIS A 48 5.36 -10.78 2.10
CA HIS A 48 4.57 -11.63 1.20
C HIS A 48 3.56 -12.51 1.93
N HIS A 49 3.95 -13.12 3.06
CA HIS A 49 3.06 -14.00 3.83
C HIS A 49 1.84 -13.25 4.41
N LEU A 50 2.02 -12.00 4.87
CA LEU A 50 0.91 -11.18 5.37
C LEU A 50 0.00 -10.73 4.23
N LEU A 51 0.57 -10.40 3.06
CA LEU A 51 -0.20 -10.06 1.87
C LEU A 51 -1.08 -11.23 1.44
N LEU A 52 -0.52 -12.44 1.30
CA LEU A 52 -1.27 -13.63 0.91
C LEU A 52 -2.36 -13.98 1.91
N ARG A 53 -2.06 -13.93 3.21
CA ARG A 53 -3.07 -14.11 4.27
C ARG A 53 -4.19 -13.08 4.15
N LYS A 54 -3.86 -11.81 3.88
CA LYS A 54 -4.86 -10.75 3.70
C LYS A 54 -5.75 -11.02 2.48
N LEU A 55 -5.17 -11.41 1.35
CA LEU A 55 -5.94 -11.78 0.14
C LEU A 55 -6.89 -12.95 0.43
N GLU A 56 -6.42 -13.97 1.13
CA GLU A 56 -7.26 -15.10 1.54
C GLU A 56 -8.42 -14.68 2.44
N THR A 57 -8.19 -13.79 3.42
CA THR A 57 -9.24 -13.27 4.31
C THR A 57 -10.26 -12.40 3.57
N LEU A 58 -9.87 -11.80 2.44
CA LEU A 58 -10.78 -11.05 1.55
C LEU A 58 -11.56 -11.97 0.61
N GLY A 59 -11.36 -13.29 0.69
CA GLY A 59 -12.09 -14.29 -0.09
C GLY A 59 -11.38 -14.76 -1.37
N ILE A 60 -10.16 -14.31 -1.65
CA ILE A 60 -9.38 -14.79 -2.79
C ILE A 60 -8.78 -16.15 -2.45
N ARG A 61 -9.16 -17.19 -3.19
CA ARG A 61 -8.80 -18.59 -2.88
C ARG A 61 -8.45 -19.38 -4.13
N GLY A 62 -7.95 -20.60 -3.92
CA GLY A 62 -7.67 -21.57 -5.00
C GLY A 62 -6.62 -21.06 -5.98
N SER A 63 -6.84 -21.32 -7.26
CA SER A 63 -5.90 -20.99 -8.33
C SER A 63 -5.52 -19.51 -8.39
N LEU A 64 -6.45 -18.61 -8.09
CA LEU A 64 -6.16 -17.17 -8.07
C LEU A 64 -5.21 -16.79 -6.94
N LEU A 65 -5.37 -17.37 -5.75
CA LEU A 65 -4.44 -17.15 -4.64
C LEU A 65 -3.06 -17.76 -4.95
N SER A 66 -3.03 -18.96 -5.53
CA SER A 66 -1.78 -19.58 -6.00
C SER A 66 -1.08 -18.74 -7.06
N TRP A 67 -1.83 -18.07 -7.94
CA TRP A 67 -1.29 -17.14 -8.93
C TRP A 67 -0.67 -15.90 -8.27
N PHE A 68 -1.34 -15.31 -7.27
CA PHE A 68 -0.73 -14.20 -6.50
C PHE A 68 0.53 -14.63 -5.77
N GLN A 69 0.53 -15.83 -5.17
CA GLN A 69 1.70 -16.39 -4.51
C GLN A 69 2.85 -16.53 -5.51
N SER A 70 2.65 -17.22 -6.63
CA SER A 70 3.69 -17.41 -7.64
C SER A 70 4.20 -16.09 -8.23
N TYR A 71 3.35 -15.08 -8.31
CA TYR A 71 3.73 -13.75 -8.82
C TYR A 71 4.69 -13.00 -7.90
N ILE A 72 4.66 -13.26 -6.58
CA ILE A 72 5.47 -12.52 -5.60
C ILE A 72 6.59 -13.36 -4.95
N THR A 73 6.52 -14.70 -4.98
CA THR A 73 7.56 -15.58 -4.42
C THR A 73 8.73 -15.79 -5.38
N ASP A 74 9.91 -16.13 -4.82
CA ASP A 74 11.14 -16.47 -5.55
C ASP A 74 11.62 -15.44 -6.57
N ARG A 75 11.20 -14.19 -6.39
CA ARG A 75 11.64 -13.07 -7.22
C ARG A 75 13.07 -12.68 -6.91
N GLN A 76 13.77 -12.24 -7.94
CA GLN A 76 15.09 -11.61 -7.84
C GLN A 76 15.09 -10.25 -8.52
N GLN A 77 15.97 -9.37 -8.08
CA GLN A 77 16.18 -8.05 -8.64
C GLN A 77 17.67 -7.75 -8.79
N ARG A 78 18.01 -6.86 -9.73
CA ARG A 78 19.35 -6.33 -9.92
C ARG A 78 19.25 -4.89 -10.41
N VAL A 79 20.32 -4.12 -10.23
CA VAL A 79 20.46 -2.76 -10.76
C VAL A 79 21.19 -2.84 -12.10
N VAL A 80 20.70 -2.10 -13.10
CA VAL A 80 21.37 -1.96 -14.40
C VAL A 80 21.66 -0.48 -14.62
N LEU A 81 22.94 -0.13 -14.76
CA LEU A 81 23.40 1.24 -14.97
C LEU A 81 24.41 1.27 -16.12
N HIS A 82 24.11 2.05 -17.16
CA HIS A 82 24.97 2.15 -18.37
C HIS A 82 25.36 0.78 -18.97
N GLY A 83 24.43 -0.17 -18.97
CA GLY A 83 24.67 -1.54 -19.47
C GLY A 83 25.43 -2.47 -18.50
N VAL A 84 25.92 -1.95 -17.39
CA VAL A 84 26.54 -2.76 -16.33
C VAL A 84 25.46 -3.27 -15.38
N CYS A 85 25.48 -4.57 -15.09
CA CYS A 85 24.54 -5.23 -14.20
C CYS A 85 25.19 -5.51 -12.84
N SER A 86 24.47 -5.24 -11.75
CA SER A 86 24.81 -5.80 -10.44
C SER A 86 24.48 -7.29 -10.38
N ASP A 87 24.93 -7.94 -9.30
CA ASP A 87 24.47 -9.28 -8.95
C ASP A 87 22.95 -9.30 -8.73
N TRP A 88 22.37 -10.49 -8.91
CA TRP A 88 20.98 -10.77 -8.57
C TRP A 88 20.84 -10.91 -7.05
N LEU A 89 19.84 -10.23 -6.50
CA LEU A 89 19.46 -10.32 -5.10
C LEU A 89 18.02 -10.81 -4.96
N PRO A 90 17.74 -11.68 -3.97
CA PRO A 90 16.38 -12.13 -3.72
C PRO A 90 15.49 -10.97 -3.23
N VAL A 91 14.22 -11.01 -3.61
CA VAL A 91 13.20 -10.07 -3.17
C VAL A 91 12.39 -10.74 -2.06
N THR A 92 12.74 -10.45 -0.82
CA THR A 92 12.12 -11.07 0.37
C THR A 92 10.86 -10.34 0.85
N SER A 93 10.71 -9.07 0.44
CA SER A 93 9.53 -8.25 0.63
C SER A 93 9.41 -7.33 -0.57
N SER A 94 8.21 -7.16 -1.09
CA SER A 94 7.75 -6.06 -1.93
C SER A 94 6.43 -6.48 -2.60
N VAL A 95 5.83 -5.55 -3.33
CA VAL A 95 5.03 -5.88 -4.50
C VAL A 95 5.74 -5.31 -5.73
N PRO A 96 5.66 -5.95 -6.91
CA PRO A 96 6.15 -5.32 -8.12
C PRO A 96 5.36 -4.02 -8.39
N GLN A 97 6.08 -2.98 -8.84
CA GLN A 97 5.51 -1.68 -9.23
C GLN A 97 5.06 -1.69 -10.69
#